data_AF-E9Q997-F1
#
_entry.id   AF-E9Q997-F1
#
_cell.length_a   1.000
_cell.length_b   1.000
_cell.length_c   1.000
_cell.angle_alpha   90.00
_cell.angle_beta   90.00
_cell.angle_gamma   90.00
#
_symmetry.space_group_name_H-M   'P 1'
#
loop_
_entity.id
_entity.type
_entity.pdbx_description
1 polymer ?
#
loop_
_entity_poly.entity_id
_entity_poly.type
_entity_poly.pdbx_seq_one_letter_code
_entity_poly.pdbx_strand_id
1 'polypeptide(L)'
;MGDSHEDTSATVPEAVAEEVSLFSTTDIVLFSLIVGVLTYWFIFKKKKEEIPEFSKIQTTAPPVKESSFVEKMKKTGRNIIVFYGSQTGTAEEFANRLSKDAHRYGMRGMSADPEEYDLADLSSLPEIDKSLVVFCMATYGEGDPTDNAQDFYDWLQETDVDLTGVKFAVFGLGNKTYEHFNAMGKYVDQRLEQLGAQRIFELGLGDDDGNLEEDFITWREQFWPAVCEFFGVEATGEESSIRQYELVVHEDMDTAKVYTGEMGRLKSYENQK
;
A
#
# COMPACT_ATOMS: atom_id res chain seq x y z
N MET A 1 58.41 -104.82 -31.98
CA MET A 1 59.80 -104.69 -31.47
C MET A 1 59.93 -103.34 -30.77
N GLY A 2 60.30 -103.34 -29.48
CA GLY A 2 60.49 -102.19 -28.56
C GLY A 2 59.16 -101.69 -27.98
N ASP A 3 58.72 -101.99 -26.74
CA ASP A 3 59.32 -101.77 -25.39
C ASP A 3 59.58 -100.26 -25.14
N SER A 4 59.05 -99.55 -24.13
CA SER A 4 58.77 -99.88 -22.73
C SER A 4 57.80 -98.87 -22.06
N HIS A 5 57.23 -99.26 -20.89
CA HIS A 5 56.72 -98.38 -19.80
C HIS A 5 57.84 -97.40 -19.32
N GLU A 6 57.63 -96.29 -18.59
CA GLU A 6 56.87 -96.03 -17.35
C GLU A 6 56.93 -94.51 -16.98
N ASP A 7 55.89 -94.02 -16.28
CA ASP A 7 55.77 -92.97 -15.25
C ASP A 7 56.22 -91.48 -15.32
N THR A 8 55.22 -90.65 -14.92
CA THR A 8 55.16 -89.34 -14.24
C THR A 8 56.37 -88.41 -14.10
N SER A 9 56.18 -87.13 -14.50
CA SER A 9 56.47 -85.95 -13.66
C SER A 9 55.84 -84.68 -14.26
N ALA A 10 55.26 -83.86 -13.39
CA ALA A 10 54.65 -82.57 -13.68
C ALA A 10 55.67 -81.51 -14.15
N THR A 11 55.22 -80.63 -15.05
CA THR A 11 55.74 -79.25 -15.20
C THR A 11 54.70 -78.41 -15.94
N VAL A 12 54.22 -77.35 -15.28
CA VAL A 12 53.34 -76.29 -15.80
C VAL A 12 54.21 -75.23 -16.50
N PRO A 13 53.69 -74.53 -17.53
CA PRO A 13 54.02 -73.11 -17.67
C PRO A 13 52.75 -72.24 -17.75
N GLU A 14 52.57 -71.49 -16.66
CA GLU A 14 52.18 -70.09 -16.52
C GLU A 14 51.50 -69.40 -17.71
N ALA A 15 50.19 -69.18 -17.59
CA ALA A 15 49.46 -68.18 -18.36
C ALA A 15 49.71 -66.80 -17.74
N VAL A 16 50.43 -65.93 -18.44
CA VAL A 16 50.52 -64.51 -18.11
C VAL A 16 49.20 -63.86 -18.55
N ALA A 17 48.35 -63.51 -17.58
CA ALA A 17 47.19 -62.66 -17.81
C ALA A 17 47.66 -61.21 -17.91
N GLU A 18 47.64 -60.62 -19.11
CA GLU A 18 47.69 -59.17 -19.26
C GLU A 18 46.34 -58.60 -18.81
N GLU A 19 46.32 -57.93 -17.65
CA GLU A 19 45.18 -57.12 -17.25
C GLU A 19 45.09 -55.87 -18.14
N VAL A 20 44.08 -55.84 -18.99
CA VAL A 20 43.79 -54.67 -19.83
C VAL A 20 43.18 -53.60 -18.93
N SER A 21 44.01 -52.64 -18.51
CA SER A 21 43.57 -51.45 -17.77
C SER A 21 42.56 -50.68 -18.61
N LEU A 22 41.29 -50.72 -18.21
CA LEU A 22 40.14 -50.14 -18.92
C LEU A 22 40.12 -48.60 -18.98
N PHE A 23 41.09 -47.92 -18.36
CA PHE A 23 41.18 -46.47 -18.37
C PHE A 23 42.61 -46.03 -18.67
N SER A 24 42.76 -45.10 -19.62
CA SER A 24 44.04 -44.49 -19.93
C SER A 24 44.45 -43.54 -18.80
N THR A 25 45.75 -43.35 -18.60
CA THR A 25 46.28 -42.37 -17.63
C THR A 25 45.74 -40.96 -17.88
N THR A 26 45.42 -40.63 -19.13
CA THR A 26 44.80 -39.38 -19.54
C THR A 26 43.37 -39.21 -19.02
N ASP A 27 42.59 -40.31 -18.94
CA ASP A 27 41.20 -40.28 -18.47
C ASP A 27 41.14 -40.05 -16.97
N ILE A 28 42.07 -40.63 -16.21
CA ILE A 28 42.19 -40.44 -14.76
C ILE A 28 42.51 -38.97 -14.42
N VAL A 29 43.37 -38.33 -15.23
CA VAL A 29 43.67 -36.89 -15.09
C VAL A 29 42.45 -36.02 -15.41
N LEU A 30 41.65 -36.38 -16.42
CA LEU A 30 40.44 -35.65 -16.77
C LEU A 30 39.37 -35.75 -15.66
N PHE A 31 39.14 -36.95 -15.13
CA PHE A 31 38.16 -37.14 -14.04
C PHE A 31 38.58 -36.40 -12.76
N SER A 32 39.87 -36.42 -12.41
CA SER A 32 40.38 -35.70 -11.24
C SER A 32 40.25 -34.17 -11.38
N LEU A 33 40.46 -33.61 -12.58
CA LEU A 33 40.20 -32.19 -12.86
C LEU A 33 38.73 -31.82 -12.74
N ILE A 34 37.83 -32.63 -13.29
CA ILE A 34 36.38 -32.39 -13.23
C ILE A 34 35.89 -32.42 -11.78
N VAL A 35 36.34 -33.40 -10.98
CA VAL A 35 36.02 -33.47 -9.55
C VAL A 35 36.60 -32.27 -8.79
N GLY A 36 37.81 -31.82 -9.14
CA GLY A 36 38.41 -30.60 -8.58
C GLY A 36 37.59 -29.34 -8.85
N VAL A 37 37.09 -29.17 -10.07
CA VAL A 37 36.24 -28.03 -10.44
C VAL A 37 34.86 -28.11 -9.79
N LEU A 38 34.27 -29.31 -9.71
CA LEU A 38 32.97 -29.51 -9.05
C LEU A 38 33.06 -29.27 -7.53
N THR A 39 34.12 -29.75 -6.89
CA THR A 39 34.37 -29.51 -5.45
C THR A 39 34.66 -28.03 -5.18
N TYR A 40 35.47 -27.38 -6.02
CA TYR A 40 35.71 -25.94 -5.93
C TYR A 40 34.41 -25.14 -6.11
N TRP A 41 33.61 -25.45 -7.12
CA TRP A 41 32.32 -24.79 -7.35
C TRP A 41 31.38 -25.02 -6.17
N PHE A 42 31.28 -26.24 -5.64
CA PHE A 42 30.40 -26.54 -4.51
C PHE A 42 30.81 -25.82 -3.22
N ILE A 43 32.12 -25.64 -2.98
CA ILE A 43 32.64 -24.93 -1.81
C ILE A 43 32.49 -23.41 -1.97
N PHE A 44 32.74 -22.87 -3.16
CA PHE A 44 32.71 -21.42 -3.40
C PHE A 44 31.33 -20.86 -3.76
N LYS A 45 30.34 -21.70 -4.12
CA LYS A 45 28.95 -21.26 -4.37
C LYS A 45 28.19 -20.85 -3.10
N LYS A 46 28.82 -20.91 -1.93
CA LYS A 46 28.23 -20.63 -0.61
C LYS A 46 28.75 -19.36 0.07
N LYS A 47 29.14 -18.35 -0.69
CA LYS A 47 29.21 -16.97 -0.17
C LYS A 47 28.23 -16.09 -0.94
N LYS A 48 26.95 -16.22 -0.58
CA LYS A 48 25.97 -15.16 -0.81
C LYS A 48 26.33 -14.08 0.21
N GLU A 49 26.69 -12.89 -0.23
CA GLU A 49 26.77 -11.73 0.65
C GLU A 49 25.39 -11.55 1.29
N GLU A 50 25.33 -11.73 2.60
CA GLU A 50 24.15 -11.39 3.39
C GLU A 50 24.02 -9.87 3.35
N ILE A 51 23.02 -9.40 2.59
CA ILE A 51 22.60 -8.01 2.60
C ILE A 51 22.26 -7.69 4.07
N PRO A 52 22.83 -6.65 4.69
CA PRO A 52 22.48 -6.30 6.05
C PRO A 52 20.96 -6.07 6.10
N GLU A 53 20.26 -6.85 6.92
CA GLU A 53 18.87 -6.57 7.25
C GLU A 53 18.85 -5.21 7.93
N PHE A 54 18.36 -4.21 7.21
CA PHE A 54 17.98 -2.95 7.84
C PHE A 54 16.90 -3.29 8.86
N SER A 55 17.17 -3.00 10.14
CA SER A 55 16.16 -3.05 11.18
C SER A 55 14.97 -2.26 10.67
N LYS A 56 13.88 -2.96 10.35
CA LYS A 56 12.60 -2.31 10.07
C LYS A 56 12.34 -1.37 11.24
N ILE A 57 12.14 -0.09 10.94
CA ILE A 57 11.64 0.85 11.93
C ILE A 57 10.35 0.22 12.42
N GLN A 58 10.36 -0.22 13.67
CA GLN A 58 9.20 -0.82 14.30
C GLN A 58 8.18 0.31 14.36
N THR A 59 7.20 0.26 13.46
CA THR A 59 6.06 1.16 13.50
C THR A 59 5.49 1.02 14.89
N THR A 60 5.41 2.15 15.57
CA THR A 60 4.79 2.30 16.88
C THR A 60 3.42 1.62 16.87
N ALA A 61 2.96 1.18 18.05
CA ALA A 61 1.64 0.58 18.28
C ALA A 61 0.54 1.14 17.35
N PRO A 62 -0.46 0.31 16.95
CA PRO A 62 -1.54 0.74 16.07
C PRO A 62 -2.08 2.10 16.54
N PRO A 63 -2.38 3.02 15.62
CA PRO A 63 -2.80 4.37 15.98
C PRO A 63 -3.95 4.29 16.98
N VAL A 64 -3.85 5.09 18.03
CA VAL A 64 -4.93 5.18 19.02
C VAL A 64 -6.09 5.84 18.29
N LYS A 65 -7.16 5.07 18.02
CA LYS A 65 -8.37 5.60 17.40
C LYS A 65 -8.84 6.81 18.20
N GLU A 66 -8.97 7.95 17.51
CA GLU A 66 -9.44 9.20 18.07
C GLU A 66 -10.92 9.08 18.49
N SER A 67 -11.42 10.05 19.25
CA SER A 67 -12.86 10.16 19.54
C SER A 67 -13.70 10.21 18.25
N SER A 68 -14.96 9.77 18.34
CA SER A 68 -15.89 9.73 17.19
C SER A 68 -15.82 10.98 16.30
N PHE A 69 -15.61 10.77 15.00
CA PHE A 69 -15.52 11.88 14.05
C PHE A 69 -16.87 12.63 13.93
N VAL A 70 -18.00 11.94 14.14
CA VAL A 70 -19.34 12.57 14.11
C VAL A 70 -19.47 13.58 15.23
N GLU A 71 -19.01 13.26 16.44
CA GLU A 71 -19.01 14.21 17.57
C GLU A 71 -18.09 15.41 17.29
N LYS A 72 -16.91 15.15 16.71
CA LYS A 72 -15.97 16.19 16.28
C LYS A 72 -16.59 17.12 15.23
N MET A 73 -17.31 16.57 14.25
CA MET A 73 -18.05 17.32 13.24
C MET A 73 -19.16 18.18 13.87
N LYS A 74 -19.97 17.61 14.78
CA LYS A 74 -20.99 18.35 15.54
C LYS A 74 -20.41 19.52 16.32
N LYS A 75 -19.35 19.28 17.09
CA LYS A 75 -18.68 20.31 17.91
C LYS A 75 -18.09 21.44 17.07
N THR A 76 -17.63 21.12 15.85
CA THR A 76 -17.01 22.10 14.95
C THR A 76 -17.96 22.64 13.88
N GLY A 77 -19.24 22.25 13.90
CA GLY A 77 -20.24 22.69 12.93
C GLY A 77 -19.87 22.33 11.49
N ARG A 78 -19.34 21.11 11.27
CA ARG A 78 -19.00 20.56 9.95
C ARG A 78 -20.08 19.60 9.49
N ASN A 79 -20.39 19.65 8.20
CA ASN A 79 -21.37 18.76 7.56
C ASN A 79 -20.76 17.93 6.43
N ILE A 80 -19.53 18.21 6.00
CA ILE A 80 -18.80 17.37 5.03
C ILE A 80 -17.54 16.81 5.69
N ILE A 81 -17.31 15.51 5.50
CA ILE A 81 -16.03 14.86 5.81
C ILE A 81 -15.51 14.15 4.56
N VAL A 82 -14.22 14.29 4.29
CA VAL A 82 -13.55 13.67 3.14
C VAL A 82 -12.44 12.76 3.65
N PHE A 83 -12.63 11.45 3.53
CA PHE A 83 -11.61 10.47 3.85
C PHE A 83 -10.67 10.25 2.66
N TYR A 84 -9.40 10.04 2.93
CA TYR A 84 -8.41 9.70 1.91
C TYR A 84 -7.73 8.36 2.20
N GLY A 85 -7.73 7.46 1.23
CA GLY A 85 -6.80 6.33 1.20
C GLY A 85 -5.60 6.70 0.33
N SER A 86 -4.43 6.96 0.92
CA SER A 86 -3.25 7.46 0.20
C SER A 86 -1.94 6.84 0.67
N GLN A 87 -1.08 6.50 -0.30
CA GLN A 87 0.31 6.07 -0.02
C GLN A 87 1.33 7.17 -0.28
N THR A 88 1.13 7.97 -1.32
CA THR A 88 2.08 9.00 -1.78
C THR A 88 1.53 10.43 -1.69
N GLY A 89 0.39 10.62 -1.02
CA GLY A 89 -0.21 11.93 -0.74
C GLY A 89 -1.16 12.47 -1.81
N THR A 90 -1.31 11.82 -2.97
CA THR A 90 -2.19 12.33 -4.05
C THR A 90 -3.66 12.38 -3.61
N ALA A 91 -4.17 11.32 -3.01
CA ALA A 91 -5.56 11.26 -2.55
C ALA A 91 -5.80 12.18 -1.35
N GLU A 92 -4.79 12.33 -0.48
CA GLU A 92 -4.82 13.29 0.63
C GLU A 92 -4.95 14.73 0.12
N GLU A 93 -4.19 15.11 -0.91
CA GLU A 93 -4.29 16.43 -1.52
C GLU A 93 -5.67 16.67 -2.15
N PHE A 94 -6.22 15.68 -2.86
CA PHE A 94 -7.58 15.77 -3.42
C PHE A 94 -8.64 15.92 -2.34
N ALA A 95 -8.54 15.15 -1.24
CA ALA A 95 -9.46 15.28 -0.11
C ALA A 95 -9.36 16.64 0.58
N ASN A 96 -8.14 17.17 0.73
CA ASN A 96 -7.88 18.51 1.26
C ASN A 96 -8.48 19.61 0.37
N ARG A 97 -8.42 19.46 -0.96
CA ARG A 97 -9.02 20.40 -1.91
C ARG A 97 -10.55 20.37 -1.84
N LEU A 98 -11.17 19.19 -1.79
CA LEU A 98 -12.62 19.06 -1.62
C LEU A 98 -13.10 19.63 -0.29
N SER A 99 -12.39 19.37 0.81
CA SER A 99 -12.78 19.89 2.12
C SER A 99 -12.70 21.43 2.19
N LYS A 100 -11.74 22.03 1.48
CA LYS A 100 -11.64 23.50 1.30
C LYS A 100 -12.77 24.05 0.43
N ASP A 101 -13.07 23.38 -0.68
CA ASP A 101 -14.12 23.81 -1.61
C ASP A 101 -15.50 23.83 -0.95
N ALA A 102 -15.77 22.97 0.04
CA ALA A 102 -17.02 22.97 0.80
C ALA A 102 -17.44 24.37 1.31
N HIS A 103 -16.47 25.19 1.74
CA HIS A 103 -16.74 26.54 2.23
C HIS A 103 -17.36 27.46 1.16
N ARG A 104 -16.95 27.29 -0.11
CA ARG A 104 -17.42 28.08 -1.26
C ARG A 104 -18.87 27.75 -1.65
N TYR A 105 -19.40 26.64 -1.13
CA TYR A 105 -20.75 26.16 -1.39
C TYR A 105 -21.65 26.25 -0.15
N GLY A 106 -21.34 27.16 0.78
CA GLY A 106 -22.13 27.36 1.99
C GLY A 106 -22.10 26.20 2.98
N MET A 107 -21.15 25.28 2.83
CA MET A 107 -20.96 24.10 3.67
C MET A 107 -19.62 24.18 4.41
N ARG A 108 -19.33 23.23 5.29
CA ARG A 108 -18.08 23.20 6.04
C ARG A 108 -17.50 21.79 6.07
N GLY A 109 -16.35 21.64 5.41
CA GLY A 109 -15.63 20.39 5.26
C GLY A 109 -14.51 20.18 6.28
N MET A 110 -14.08 18.92 6.41
CA MET A 110 -12.75 18.52 6.87
C MET A 110 -12.26 17.31 6.09
N SER A 111 -10.95 17.20 5.94
CA SER A 111 -10.27 15.97 5.53
C SER A 111 -9.90 15.16 6.77
N ALA A 112 -9.84 13.84 6.62
CA ALA A 112 -9.50 12.90 7.69
C ALA A 112 -8.82 11.65 7.14
N ASP A 113 -7.86 11.13 7.88
CA ASP A 113 -7.31 9.79 7.64
C ASP A 113 -8.30 8.75 8.18
N PRO A 114 -8.77 7.78 7.39
CA PRO A 114 -9.65 6.73 7.88
C PRO A 114 -8.98 5.82 8.94
N GLU A 115 -7.66 5.71 9.00
CA GLU A 115 -6.95 4.90 10.01
C GLU A 115 -7.14 5.44 11.43
N GLU A 116 -7.34 6.75 11.57
CA GLU A 116 -7.48 7.43 12.86
C GLU A 116 -8.87 7.27 13.49
N TYR A 117 -9.87 6.76 12.76
CA TYR A 117 -11.26 6.72 13.21
C TYR A 117 -11.86 5.31 13.12
N ASP A 118 -12.96 5.11 13.86
CA ASP A 118 -13.84 3.97 13.66
C ASP A 118 -14.95 4.33 12.67
N LEU A 119 -14.94 3.69 11.49
CA LEU A 119 -15.89 3.96 10.41
C LEU A 119 -17.28 3.36 10.71
N ALA A 120 -17.44 2.59 11.79
CA ALA A 120 -18.76 2.24 12.32
C ALA A 120 -19.62 3.47 12.66
N ASP A 121 -18.98 4.59 13.01
CA ASP A 121 -19.63 5.87 13.30
C ASP A 121 -20.35 6.48 12.09
N LEU A 122 -20.12 5.97 10.86
CA LEU A 122 -20.89 6.38 9.68
C LEU A 122 -22.40 6.25 9.88
N SER A 123 -22.85 5.29 10.69
CA SER A 123 -24.25 5.10 11.05
C SER A 123 -24.86 6.29 11.81
N SER A 124 -24.05 7.06 12.55
CA SER A 124 -24.45 8.28 13.26
C SER A 124 -24.28 9.55 12.43
N LEU A 125 -23.67 9.48 11.25
CA LEU A 125 -23.49 10.63 10.38
C LEU A 125 -24.82 11.34 10.00
N PRO A 126 -25.95 10.62 9.74
CA PRO A 126 -27.24 11.25 9.42
C PRO A 126 -27.82 12.11 10.54
N GLU A 127 -27.27 12.06 11.75
CA GLU A 127 -27.66 12.95 12.86
C GLU A 127 -27.22 14.40 12.62
N ILE A 128 -26.33 14.65 11.65
CA ILE A 128 -25.89 15.98 11.24
C ILE A 128 -26.73 16.42 10.03
N ASP A 129 -27.31 17.62 10.09
CA ASP A 129 -28.10 18.15 8.98
C ASP A 129 -27.22 18.36 7.72
N LYS A 130 -27.77 18.00 6.56
CA LYS A 130 -27.09 18.04 5.25
C LYS A 130 -25.69 17.40 5.28
N SER A 131 -25.55 16.28 6.00
CA SER A 131 -24.30 15.54 6.12
C SER A 131 -23.94 14.81 4.83
N LEU A 132 -22.65 14.83 4.47
CA LEU A 132 -22.09 14.10 3.34
C LEU A 132 -20.69 13.57 3.69
N VAL A 133 -20.43 12.31 3.36
CA VAL A 133 -19.08 11.73 3.39
C VAL A 133 -18.55 11.53 1.97
N VAL A 134 -17.29 11.89 1.72
CA VAL A 134 -16.63 11.65 0.42
C VAL A 134 -15.39 10.79 0.66
N PHE A 135 -15.11 9.87 -0.27
CA PHE A 135 -13.94 9.00 -0.19
C PHE A 135 -13.04 9.22 -1.42
N CYS A 136 -11.82 9.69 -1.19
CA CYS A 136 -10.75 9.74 -2.20
C CYS A 136 -9.86 8.51 -2.01
N MET A 137 -10.07 7.46 -2.80
CA MET A 137 -9.46 6.15 -2.55
C MET A 137 -8.45 5.79 -3.64
N ALA A 138 -7.17 5.80 -3.31
CA ALA A 138 -6.16 5.21 -4.17
C ALA A 138 -6.18 3.67 -4.06
N THR A 139 -5.86 3.02 -5.17
CA THR A 139 -5.65 1.57 -5.22
C THR A 139 -4.15 1.29 -5.30
N TYR A 140 -3.67 0.28 -4.57
CA TYR A 140 -2.27 -0.12 -4.55
C TYR A 140 -2.10 -1.63 -4.81
N GLY A 141 -0.87 -2.08 -5.00
CA GLY A 141 -0.56 -3.50 -5.18
C GLY A 141 -1.36 -4.16 -6.31
N GLU A 142 -1.99 -5.29 -6.00
CA GLU A 142 -2.80 -6.08 -6.93
C GLU A 142 -4.30 -5.79 -6.74
N GLY A 143 -4.66 -4.51 -6.61
CA GLY A 143 -6.04 -4.09 -6.35
C GLY A 143 -6.38 -3.89 -4.87
N ASP A 144 -5.36 -3.88 -4.02
CA ASP A 144 -5.46 -3.72 -2.58
C ASP A 144 -5.73 -2.25 -2.17
N PRO A 145 -6.30 -2.01 -0.97
CA PRO A 145 -6.35 -0.67 -0.39
C PRO A 145 -4.94 -0.12 -0.12
N THR A 146 -4.86 1.19 0.11
CA THR A 146 -3.68 1.81 0.74
C THR A 146 -3.56 1.38 2.21
N ASP A 147 -2.36 1.42 2.78
CA ASP A 147 -2.10 0.95 4.15
C ASP A 147 -3.01 1.67 5.17
N ASN A 148 -3.14 2.99 5.05
CA ASN A 148 -4.00 3.80 5.94
C ASN A 148 -5.51 3.53 5.77
N ALA A 149 -5.92 2.79 4.73
CA ALA A 149 -7.31 2.40 4.50
C ALA A 149 -7.57 0.91 4.73
N GLN A 150 -6.57 0.15 5.18
CA GLN A 150 -6.67 -1.30 5.38
C GLN A 150 -7.76 -1.66 6.41
N ASP A 151 -7.74 -1.02 7.57
CA ASP A 151 -8.75 -1.24 8.62
C ASP A 151 -10.17 -0.94 8.13
N PHE A 152 -10.33 0.10 7.30
CA PHE A 152 -11.61 0.46 6.70
C PHE A 152 -12.08 -0.58 5.68
N TYR A 153 -11.15 -1.09 4.86
CA TYR A 153 -11.43 -2.14 3.90
C TYR A 153 -11.88 -3.43 4.60
N ASP A 154 -11.16 -3.85 5.63
CA ASP A 154 -11.48 -5.05 6.41
C ASP A 154 -12.86 -4.89 7.09
N TRP A 155 -13.12 -3.72 7.68
CA TRP A 155 -14.44 -3.40 8.25
C TRP A 155 -15.56 -3.51 7.21
N LEU A 156 -15.38 -2.98 6.01
CA LEU A 156 -16.36 -3.06 4.93
C LEU A 156 -16.68 -4.50 4.52
N GLN A 157 -15.70 -5.41 4.59
CA GLN A 157 -15.91 -6.83 4.27
C GLN A 157 -16.77 -7.56 5.30
N GLU A 158 -16.60 -7.24 6.59
CA GLU A 158 -17.20 -7.97 7.69
C GLU A 158 -18.52 -7.35 8.19
N THR A 159 -18.69 -6.04 7.99
CA THR A 159 -19.81 -5.30 8.58
C THR A 159 -21.14 -5.57 7.90
N ASP A 160 -22.20 -5.60 8.70
CA ASP A 160 -23.61 -5.58 8.29
C ASP A 160 -24.34 -4.35 8.87
N VAL A 161 -23.60 -3.29 9.23
CA VAL A 161 -24.17 -2.05 9.75
C VAL A 161 -25.06 -1.38 8.70
N ASP A 162 -26.25 -0.98 9.11
CA ASP A 162 -27.18 -0.22 8.27
C ASP A 162 -26.72 1.24 8.17
N LEU A 163 -26.41 1.68 6.95
CA LEU A 163 -26.03 3.05 6.60
C LEU A 163 -27.19 3.82 5.95
N THR A 164 -28.43 3.38 6.16
CA THR A 164 -29.62 4.10 5.70
C THR A 164 -29.58 5.57 6.14
N GLY A 165 -29.75 6.47 5.17
CA GLY A 165 -29.72 7.91 5.40
C GLY A 165 -28.35 8.54 5.17
N VAL A 166 -27.25 7.76 5.20
CA VAL A 166 -25.92 8.24 4.85
C VAL A 166 -25.89 8.67 3.38
N LYS A 167 -25.23 9.80 3.12
CA LYS A 167 -25.00 10.34 1.77
C LYS A 167 -23.51 10.22 1.47
N PHE A 168 -23.17 9.66 0.32
CA PHE A 168 -21.77 9.45 -0.03
C PHE A 168 -21.44 9.75 -1.49
N ALA A 169 -20.16 10.04 -1.74
CA ALA A 169 -19.56 10.04 -3.07
C ALA A 169 -18.14 9.45 -3.00
N VAL A 170 -17.66 8.90 -4.12
CA VAL A 170 -16.33 8.29 -4.20
C VAL A 170 -15.60 8.81 -5.43
N PHE A 171 -14.34 9.17 -5.25
CA PHE A 171 -13.39 9.39 -6.33
C PHE A 171 -12.25 8.38 -6.18
N GLY A 172 -12.18 7.43 -7.12
CA GLY A 172 -11.10 6.46 -7.18
C GLY A 172 -9.88 7.04 -7.90
N LEU A 173 -8.70 6.77 -7.34
CA LEU A 173 -7.42 7.00 -7.99
C LEU A 173 -6.83 5.65 -8.38
N GLY A 174 -6.64 5.43 -9.68
CA GLY A 174 -6.10 4.19 -10.22
C GLY A 174 -5.24 4.45 -11.43
N ASN A 175 -4.79 3.38 -12.07
CA ASN A 175 -3.96 3.45 -13.27
C ASN A 175 -4.35 2.29 -14.20
N LYS A 176 -4.72 2.59 -15.45
CA LYS A 176 -5.22 1.58 -16.41
C LYS A 176 -4.17 0.56 -16.86
N THR A 177 -2.89 0.80 -16.59
CA THR A 177 -1.81 -0.16 -16.88
C THR A 177 -1.83 -1.35 -15.92
N TYR A 178 -2.49 -1.23 -14.78
CA TYR A 178 -2.68 -2.32 -13.82
C TYR A 178 -3.94 -3.13 -14.16
N GLU A 179 -3.90 -4.43 -13.87
CA GLU A 179 -5.04 -5.33 -14.09
C GLU A 179 -6.29 -4.89 -13.30
N HIS A 180 -6.07 -4.46 -12.06
CA HIS A 180 -7.13 -4.07 -11.12
C HIS A 180 -7.35 -2.55 -11.08
N PHE A 181 -7.67 -1.94 -12.23
CA PHE A 181 -7.93 -0.50 -12.34
C PHE A 181 -9.02 -0.02 -11.37
N ASN A 182 -8.66 0.89 -10.46
CA ASN A 182 -9.57 1.52 -9.49
C ASN A 182 -10.33 0.53 -8.58
N ALA A 183 -9.73 -0.63 -8.27
CA ALA A 183 -10.39 -1.67 -7.50
C ALA A 183 -10.92 -1.17 -6.14
N MET A 184 -10.12 -0.39 -5.41
CA MET A 184 -10.53 0.11 -4.09
C MET A 184 -11.68 1.13 -4.18
N GLY A 185 -11.59 2.09 -5.10
CA GLY A 185 -12.66 3.07 -5.33
C GLY A 185 -13.98 2.41 -5.74
N LYS A 186 -13.93 1.44 -6.66
CA LYS A 186 -15.10 0.65 -7.08
C LYS A 186 -15.69 -0.17 -5.94
N TYR A 187 -14.83 -0.80 -5.14
CA TYR A 187 -15.26 -1.61 -4.00
C TYR A 187 -15.99 -0.76 -2.95
N VAL A 188 -15.41 0.36 -2.53
CA VAL A 188 -16.01 1.27 -1.55
C VAL A 188 -17.36 1.80 -2.04
N ASP A 189 -17.41 2.26 -3.29
CA ASP A 189 -18.64 2.79 -3.88
C ASP A 189 -19.78 1.77 -3.90
N GLN A 190 -19.48 0.54 -4.35
CA GLN A 190 -20.46 -0.54 -4.39
C GLN A 190 -20.86 -0.99 -2.97
N ARG A 191 -19.91 -1.09 -2.05
CA ARG A 191 -20.17 -1.62 -0.71
C ARG A 191 -20.97 -0.66 0.16
N LEU A 192 -20.72 0.65 0.08
CA LEU A 192 -21.52 1.65 0.78
C LEU A 192 -23.00 1.62 0.33
N GLU A 193 -23.25 1.49 -0.97
CA GLU A 193 -24.61 1.34 -1.50
C GLU A 193 -25.28 0.04 -1.01
N GLN A 194 -24.54 -1.08 -0.94
CA GLN A 194 -25.06 -2.34 -0.40
C GLN A 194 -25.46 -2.24 1.08
N LEU A 195 -24.74 -1.42 1.86
CA LEU A 195 -25.04 -1.16 3.27
C LEU A 195 -26.20 -0.15 3.46
N GLY A 196 -26.81 0.34 2.38
CA GLY A 196 -27.98 1.22 2.43
C GLY A 196 -27.68 2.72 2.32
N ALA A 197 -26.40 3.10 2.15
CA ALA A 197 -26.05 4.49 1.90
C ALA A 197 -26.51 4.93 0.50
N GLN A 198 -26.79 6.22 0.35
CA GLN A 198 -27.23 6.80 -0.92
C GLN A 198 -26.09 7.54 -1.61
N ARG A 199 -25.76 7.09 -2.81
CA ARG A 199 -24.80 7.76 -3.70
C ARG A 199 -25.38 9.09 -4.18
N ILE A 200 -24.65 10.19 -3.98
CA ILE A 200 -25.09 11.53 -4.42
C ILE A 200 -24.51 11.97 -5.77
N PHE A 201 -23.38 11.38 -6.17
CA PHE A 201 -22.71 11.69 -7.41
C PHE A 201 -21.99 10.44 -7.92
N GLU A 202 -21.79 10.33 -9.24
CA GLU A 202 -21.19 9.14 -9.83
C GLU A 202 -19.76 8.88 -9.34
N LEU A 203 -19.38 7.60 -9.33
CA LEU A 203 -18.02 7.17 -9.01
C LEU A 203 -17.04 7.78 -10.00
N GLY A 204 -16.09 8.56 -9.51
CA GLY A 204 -14.96 9.03 -10.29
C GLY A 204 -13.91 7.93 -10.50
N LEU A 205 -13.39 7.81 -11.72
CA LEU A 205 -12.38 6.82 -12.09
C LEU A 205 -11.15 7.53 -12.67
N GLY A 206 -10.33 8.11 -11.79
CA GLY A 206 -9.11 8.79 -12.19
C GLY A 206 -8.04 7.82 -12.70
N ASP A 207 -7.29 8.23 -13.72
CA ASP A 207 -6.27 7.43 -14.38
C ASP A 207 -4.88 8.10 -14.40
N ASP A 208 -3.96 7.54 -13.63
CA ASP A 208 -2.57 8.01 -13.52
C ASP A 208 -1.70 7.66 -14.74
N ASP A 209 -2.15 6.78 -15.65
CA ASP A 209 -1.49 6.59 -16.96
C ASP A 209 -1.74 7.77 -17.90
N GLY A 210 -2.90 8.42 -17.74
CA GLY A 210 -3.33 9.57 -18.53
C GLY A 210 -3.00 10.89 -17.82
N ASN A 211 -4.04 11.51 -17.26
CA ASN A 211 -3.89 12.74 -16.47
C ASN A 211 -4.91 12.75 -15.32
N LEU A 212 -4.47 12.16 -14.20
CA LEU A 212 -5.27 12.03 -12.99
C LEU A 212 -5.76 13.38 -12.43
N GLU A 213 -4.99 14.46 -12.60
CA GLU A 213 -5.37 15.80 -12.15
C GLU A 213 -6.56 16.35 -12.96
N GLU A 214 -6.55 16.20 -14.28
CA GLU A 214 -7.65 16.63 -15.15
C GLU A 214 -8.93 15.80 -14.92
N ASP A 215 -8.77 14.49 -14.70
CA ASP A 215 -9.89 13.61 -14.33
C ASP A 215 -10.54 14.08 -13.02
N PHE A 216 -9.72 14.42 -12.02
CA PHE A 216 -10.19 14.94 -10.74
C PHE A 216 -10.86 16.31 -10.89
N ILE A 217 -10.28 17.23 -11.66
CA ILE A 217 -10.88 18.55 -11.93
C ILE A 217 -12.25 18.37 -12.58
N THR A 218 -12.34 17.55 -13.62
CA THR A 218 -13.58 17.28 -14.36
C THR A 218 -14.67 16.69 -13.46
N TRP A 219 -14.30 15.72 -12.62
CA TRP A 219 -15.23 15.12 -11.65
C TRP A 219 -15.68 16.16 -10.62
N ARG A 220 -14.75 16.93 -10.06
CA ARG A 220 -15.01 17.93 -9.02
C ARG A 220 -15.92 19.06 -9.50
N GLU A 221 -15.73 19.53 -10.73
CA GLU A 221 -16.53 20.60 -11.32
C GLU A 221 -18.00 20.22 -11.50
N GLN A 222 -18.30 18.93 -11.66
CA GLN A 222 -19.66 18.40 -11.79
C GLN A 222 -20.23 17.94 -10.44
N PHE A 223 -19.35 17.44 -9.56
CA PHE A 223 -19.69 17.01 -8.21
C PHE A 223 -20.35 18.13 -7.40
N TRP A 224 -19.75 19.32 -7.33
CA TRP A 224 -20.28 20.40 -6.50
C TRP A 224 -21.66 20.90 -6.93
N PRO A 225 -21.95 21.15 -8.23
CA PRO A 225 -23.31 21.42 -8.69
C PRO A 225 -24.33 20.37 -8.26
N ALA A 226 -23.98 19.07 -8.36
CA ALA A 226 -24.87 17.98 -7.95
C ALA A 226 -25.14 18.01 -6.42
N VAL A 227 -24.10 18.28 -5.61
CA VAL A 227 -24.24 18.43 -4.16
C VAL A 227 -25.17 19.62 -3.83
N CYS A 228 -24.99 20.75 -4.50
CA CYS A 228 -25.81 21.95 -4.33
C CYS A 228 -27.27 21.69 -4.65
N GLU A 229 -27.55 21.05 -5.79
CA GLU A 229 -28.90 20.68 -6.21
C GLU A 229 -29.54 19.69 -5.22
N PHE A 230 -28.79 18.69 -4.77
CA PHE A 230 -29.29 17.66 -3.86
C PHE A 230 -29.67 18.23 -2.48
N PHE A 231 -28.82 19.07 -1.88
CA PHE A 231 -29.05 19.64 -0.55
C PHE A 231 -29.80 20.98 -0.56
N GLY A 232 -30.15 21.48 -1.74
CA GLY A 232 -30.76 22.81 -1.92
C GLY A 232 -29.91 23.91 -1.29
N VAL A 233 -28.60 23.87 -1.50
CA VAL A 233 -27.65 24.91 -1.07
C VAL A 233 -27.19 25.70 -2.27
N GLU A 234 -27.10 27.02 -2.12
CA GLU A 234 -26.59 27.89 -3.17
C GLU A 234 -25.08 28.10 -2.98
N ALA A 235 -24.34 28.17 -4.08
CA ALA A 235 -22.94 28.56 -4.03
C ALA A 235 -22.87 29.98 -3.45
N THR A 236 -22.13 30.16 -2.35
CA THR A 236 -21.94 31.49 -1.76
C THR A 236 -21.11 32.39 -2.68
N GLY A 237 -20.41 31.83 -3.66
CA GLY A 237 -19.76 32.57 -4.75
C GLY A 237 -18.55 33.40 -4.32
N GLU A 238 -18.23 33.40 -3.03
CA GLU A 238 -17.08 34.11 -2.47
C GLU A 238 -15.81 33.27 -2.68
N GLU A 239 -15.13 33.50 -3.80
CA GLU A 239 -13.74 33.10 -3.97
C GLU A 239 -12.87 34.00 -3.07
N SER A 240 -12.80 33.68 -1.79
CA SER A 240 -11.90 34.34 -0.85
C SER A 240 -10.63 33.52 -0.66
N SER A 241 -9.47 34.19 -0.70
CA SER A 241 -8.19 33.55 -0.39
C SER A 241 -8.12 33.29 1.12
N ILE A 242 -8.54 32.10 1.53
CA ILE A 242 -8.52 31.68 2.95
C ILE A 242 -7.22 30.96 3.24
N ARG A 243 -6.41 31.51 4.15
CA ARG A 243 -5.19 30.86 4.64
C ARG A 243 -5.53 29.88 5.75
N GLN A 244 -5.00 28.67 5.65
CA GLN A 244 -5.15 27.63 6.68
C GLN A 244 -4.24 27.86 7.89
N TYR A 245 -3.12 28.57 7.68
CA TYR A 245 -2.08 28.79 8.69
C TYR A 245 -1.81 30.28 8.86
N GLU A 246 -1.53 30.69 10.09
CA GLU A 246 -1.00 32.01 10.41
C GLU A 246 0.52 31.97 10.54
N LEU A 247 1.19 33.07 10.17
CA LEU A 247 2.63 33.21 10.37
C LEU A 247 2.86 33.76 11.78
N VAL A 248 3.51 32.96 12.63
CA VAL A 248 3.99 33.39 13.95
C VAL A 248 5.52 33.41 13.91
N VAL A 249 6.11 34.60 14.04
CA VAL A 249 7.56 34.77 14.10
C VAL A 249 8.00 34.65 15.55
N HIS A 250 8.98 33.79 15.82
CA HIS A 250 9.55 33.62 17.15
C HIS A 250 10.95 34.24 17.20
N GLU A 251 11.10 35.37 17.89
CA GLU A 251 12.39 36.08 18.01
C GLU A 251 13.34 35.41 19.01
N ASP A 252 12.81 34.82 20.09
CA ASP A 252 13.57 34.21 21.19
C ASP A 252 13.16 32.74 21.42
N MET A 253 13.41 31.85 20.45
CA MET A 253 13.10 30.42 20.57
C MET A 253 14.32 29.60 21.01
N ASP A 254 14.12 28.74 22.01
CA ASP A 254 15.12 27.74 22.41
C ASP A 254 15.41 26.78 21.24
N THR A 255 16.68 26.74 20.80
CA THR A 255 17.13 25.91 19.66
C THR A 255 16.85 24.43 19.88
N ALA A 256 16.73 23.96 21.13
CA ALA A 256 16.37 22.57 21.43
C ALA A 256 14.93 22.20 21.01
N LYS A 257 14.07 23.19 20.76
CA LYS A 257 12.67 23.02 20.33
C LYS A 257 12.46 23.25 18.83
N VAL A 258 13.53 23.56 18.10
CA VAL A 258 13.47 23.86 16.67
C VAL A 258 13.73 22.57 15.90
N TYR A 259 12.83 22.24 14.97
CA TYR A 259 13.05 21.16 14.02
C TYR A 259 14.17 21.54 13.06
N THR A 260 15.10 20.63 12.82
CA THR A 260 16.28 20.81 11.97
C THR A 260 16.27 19.89 10.74
N GLY A 261 15.15 19.20 10.49
CA GLY A 261 14.93 18.30 9.37
C GLY A 261 14.32 16.94 9.77
N GLU A 262 14.11 16.71 11.06
CA GLU A 262 13.46 15.50 11.58
C GLU A 262 11.98 15.43 11.16
N MET A 263 11.51 14.24 10.77
CA MET A 263 10.13 14.03 10.32
C MET A 263 9.08 13.98 11.45
N GLY A 264 9.48 13.72 12.70
CA GLY A 264 8.53 13.44 13.77
C GLY A 264 8.96 13.97 15.12
N ARG A 265 9.82 13.24 15.83
CA ARG A 265 10.29 13.68 17.15
C ARG A 265 11.54 14.56 17.00
N LEU A 266 11.57 15.69 17.72
CA LEU A 266 12.77 16.52 17.86
C LEU A 266 13.99 15.67 18.27
N LYS A 267 15.12 15.88 17.58
CA LYS A 267 16.38 15.17 17.76
C LYS A 267 16.30 13.66 17.49
N SER A 268 15.31 13.19 16.73
CA SER A 268 15.19 11.75 16.41
C SER A 268 16.42 11.23 15.69
N TYR A 269 17.00 11.99 14.74
CA TYR A 269 18.21 11.59 14.03
C TYR A 269 19.46 11.52 14.92
N GLU A 270 19.52 12.30 15.99
CA GLU A 270 20.63 12.26 16.95
C GLU A 270 20.52 11.06 17.91
N ASN A 271 19.29 10.63 18.21
CA ASN A 271 18.98 9.60 19.19
C ASN A 271 18.90 8.17 18.61
N GLN A 272 19.12 8.00 17.30
CA GLN A 272 19.05 6.70 16.60
C GLN A 272 20.31 5.82 16.73
N LYS A 273 21.09 5.95 17.82
CA LYS A 273 22.31 5.13 18.04
C LYS A 273 22.01 3.72 18.52
#